data_AF-A0A6V7JR29-F1
#
_entry.id   AF-A0A6V7JR29-F1
#
_cell.length_a   1.000
_cell.length_b   1.000
_cell.length_c   1.000
_cell.angle_alpha   90.00
_cell.angle_beta   90.00
_cell.angle_gamma   90.00
#
_symmetry.space_group_name_H-M   'P 1'
#
loop_
_entity.id
_entity.type
_entity.pdbx_description
1 polymer ?
#
loop_
_entity_poly.entity_id
_entity_poly.type
_entity_poly.pdbx_seq_one_letter_code
_entity_poly.pdbx_strand_id
1 'polypeptide(L)' 'TSNYNNNAKHSVLVFLHGGSFNGGSNNSTYLSPKYLMDRDIIVVTVNYRLGIL' A
#
# COMPACT_ATOMS: atom_id res chain seq x y z
N THR A 1 9.82 -22.19 19.20
CA THR A 1 8.71 -21.54 18.48
C THR A 1 8.79 -20.05 18.77
N SER A 2 8.89 -19.18 17.76
CA SER A 2 9.04 -17.74 18.00
C SER A 2 7.77 -17.18 18.63
N ASN A 3 7.92 -16.46 19.75
CA ASN A 3 6.86 -15.71 20.39
C ASN A 3 6.40 -14.58 19.45
N TYR A 4 5.34 -14.80 18.69
CA TYR A 4 4.70 -13.76 17.88
C TYR A 4 3.90 -12.86 18.82
N ASN A 5 4.44 -11.67 19.08
CA ASN A 5 3.78 -10.67 19.92
C ASN A 5 2.65 -10.04 19.10
N ASN A 6 1.45 -10.62 19.16
CA ASN A 6 0.24 -10.18 18.43
C ASN A 6 -0.25 -8.76 18.80
N ASN A 7 0.48 -8.05 19.67
CA ASN A 7 0.23 -6.68 20.10
C ASN A 7 1.26 -5.67 19.58
N ALA A 8 2.23 -6.10 18.76
CA ALA A 8 3.17 -5.19 18.12
C ALA A 8 2.40 -4.25 17.17
N LYS A 9 2.54 -2.93 17.38
CA LYS A 9 1.95 -1.90 16.52
C LYS A 9 2.96 -1.52 15.45
N HIS A 10 2.70 -1.93 14.22
CA HIS A 10 3.50 -1.52 13.06
C HIS A 10 3.00 -0.20 12.49
N SER A 11 3.93 0.60 11.96
CA SER A 11 3.58 1.82 11.21
C SER A 11 2.83 1.45 9.94
N VAL A 12 1.76 2.19 9.63
CA VAL A 12 0.93 1.94 8.44
C VAL A 12 1.13 3.07 7.44
N LEU A 13 1.60 2.71 6.24
CA LEU A 13 1.67 3.60 5.09
C LEU A 13 0.48 3.31 4.16
N VAL A 14 -0.42 4.29 4.03
CA VAL A 14 -1.53 4.23 3.08
C VAL A 14 -1.15 5.01 1.83
N PHE A 15 -1.06 4.33 0.70
CA PHE A 15 -0.66 4.91 -0.58
C PHE A 15 -1.87 5.09 -1.51
N LEU A 16 -2.08 6.34 -1.93
CA LEU A 16 -3.05 6.74 -2.94
C LEU A 16 -2.31 6.94 -4.26
N HIS A 17 -2.66 6.14 -5.27
CA HIS A 17 -2.01 6.28 -6.57
C HIS A 17 -2.34 7.62 -7.24
N GLY A 18 -1.38 8.16 -8.00
CA GLY A 18 -1.61 9.35 -8.83
C GLY A 18 -2.49 9.06 -10.05
N GLY A 19 -2.44 9.97 -11.04
CA GLY A 19 -3.20 9.87 -12.29
C GLY A 19 -4.36 10.87 -12.40
N SER A 20 -4.27 11.99 -11.68
CA SER A 20 -5.16 13.16 -11.82
C SER A 20 -6.65 12.83 -11.74
N PHE A 21 -7.01 11.85 -10.91
CA PHE A 21 -8.38 11.33 -10.78
C PHE A 21 -9.00 10.75 -12.07
N ASN A 22 -8.20 10.52 -13.11
CA ASN A 22 -8.65 10.04 -14.41
C ASN A 22 -7.95 8.74 -14.85
N GLY A 23 -6.89 8.32 -14.15
CA GLY A 23 -6.14 7.12 -14.47
C GLY A 23 -5.40 6.56 -13.25
N GLY A 24 -4.83 5.37 -13.40
CA GLY A 24 -4.04 4.69 -12.37
C GLY A 24 -4.74 3.49 -11.73
N SER A 25 -3.98 2.72 -10.96
CA SER A 25 -4.47 1.59 -10.17
C SER A 25 -3.44 1.20 -9.10
N ASN A 26 -3.82 0.32 -8.20
CA ASN A 26 -2.94 -0.30 -7.20
C ASN A 26 -2.14 -1.50 -7.73
N ASN A 27 -2.11 -1.74 -9.04
CA ASN A 27 -1.45 -2.89 -9.61
C ASN A 27 0.07 -2.80 -9.38
N SER A 28 0.63 -3.88 -8.81
CA SER A 28 2.03 -3.99 -8.39
C SER A 28 3.04 -3.95 -9.54
N THR A 29 2.59 -4.13 -10.80
CA THR A 29 3.41 -3.90 -11.98
C THR A 29 3.76 -2.42 -12.16
N TYR A 30 2.84 -1.51 -11.78
CA TYR A 30 3.09 -0.07 -11.84
C TYR A 30 3.71 0.47 -10.55
N LEU A 31 3.33 -0.11 -9.41
CA LEU A 31 3.82 0.33 -8.11
C LEU A 31 4.06 -0.85 -7.18
N SER A 32 5.25 -1.43 -7.28
CA SER A 32 5.65 -2.53 -6.42
C SER A 32 6.11 -2.00 -5.05
N PRO A 33 5.63 -2.56 -3.94
CA PRO A 33 6.09 -2.17 -2.62
C PRO A 33 7.48 -2.77 -2.29
N LYS A 34 8.18 -3.41 -3.24
CA LYS A 34 9.39 -4.22 -2.99
C LYS A 34 10.48 -3.47 -2.20
N TYR A 35 10.72 -2.20 -2.52
CA TYR A 35 11.71 -1.38 -1.79
C TYR A 35 11.30 -1.02 -0.36
N LEU A 36 10.02 -1.16 -0.01
CA LEU A 36 9.49 -0.92 1.32
C LEU A 36 9.43 -2.20 2.17
N MET A 37 9.59 -3.37 1.57
CA MET A 37 9.47 -4.67 2.28
C MET A 37 10.70 -4.97 3.16
N ASP A 38 11.78 -4.21 3.02
CA ASP A 38 12.95 -4.28 3.93
C ASP A 38 12.70 -3.55 5.27
N ARG A 39 11.50 -2.98 5.46
CA ARG A 39 11.09 -2.21 6.64
C ARG A 39 9.97 -2.94 7.36
N ASP A 40 9.94 -2.83 8.70
CA ASP A 40 8.86 -3.36 9.53
C ASP A 40 7.63 -2.44 9.52
N ILE A 41 6.99 -2.33 8.35
CA ILE A 41 5.82 -1.48 8.12
C ILE A 41 4.73 -2.23 7.35
N ILE A 42 3.50 -1.78 7.51
CA ILE A 42 2.36 -2.26 6.72
C ILE A 42 2.14 -1.27 5.58
N VAL A 43 2.19 -1.77 4.34
CA VAL A 43 1.87 -0.97 3.14
C VAL A 43 0.47 -1.32 2.67
N VAL A 44 -0.40 -0.32 2.58
CA VAL A 44 -1.77 -0.44 2.07
C VAL A 44 -1.88 0.38 0.80
N THR A 45 -2.25 -0.26 -0.32
CA THR A 45 -2.53 0.41 -1.59
C THR A 45 -4.02 0.35 -1.90
N VAL A 46 -4.59 1.46 -2.34
CA VAL A 46 -6.05 1.60 -2.49
C VAL A 46 -6.39 1.95 -3.94
N ASN A 47 -7.44 1.32 -4.48
CA ASN A 47 -8.10 1.77 -5.70
C ASN A 47 -9.22 2.75 -5.34
N TYR A 48 -9.35 3.83 -6.09
CA TYR A 48 -10.46 4.77 -6.00
C TYR A 48 -11.12 4.95 -7.38
N ARG A 49 -12.37 5.41 -7.41
CA ARG A 49 -13.11 5.67 -8.66
C ARG A 49 -12.42 6.77 -9.48
N LEU A 50 -12.44 6.63 -10.80
CA LEU A 50 -11.77 7.52 -11.74
C LEU A 50 -12.78 8.08 -12.74
N GLY A 51 -12.53 9.31 -13.19
CA GLY A 51 -13.41 10.02 -14.11
C GLY A 51 -14.76 10.35 -13.48
N ILE A 52 -15.79 10.39 -14.30
CA ILE A 52 -17.16 10.78 -13.90
C ILE A 52 -17.93 9.67 -13.12
N LEU A 53 -17.23 8.64 -12.65
CA LEU A 53 -17.81 7.40 -12.11
C LEU A 53 -18.42 7.52 -10.70
#